data_AF-A0A0L0S3X1-F1
#
_entry.id   AF-A0A0L0S3X1-F1
#
_cell.length_a   1.000
_cell.length_b   1.000
_cell.length_c   1.000
_cell.angle_alpha   90.00
_cell.angle_beta   90.00
_cell.angle_gamma   90.00
#
_symmetry.space_group_name_H-M   'P 1'
#
loop_
_entity.id
_entity.type
_entity.pdbx_description
1 polymer ?
#
loop_
_entity_poly.entity_id
_entity_poly.type
_entity_poly.pdbx_seq_one_letter_code
_entity_poly.pdbx_strand_id
1 'polypeptide(L)' 'MHPTLQNPQLIQCAQIIEALEKCHKERTWAKFFGACNDLKLQLNDCLTEDYKARRAVNAADARARRQRAEETWNELDLK' A
#
# COMPACT_ATOMS: atom_id res chain seq x y z
N MET A 1 -0.61 3.85 15.42
CA MET A 1 -0.93 2.44 15.09
C MET A 1 -0.70 2.27 13.59
N HIS A 2 0.36 1.57 13.18
CA HIS A 2 0.60 1.17 11.79
C HIS A 2 0.22 -0.31 11.65
N PRO A 3 -0.14 -0.81 10.45
CA PRO A 3 -0.30 -2.24 10.22
C PRO A 3 0.98 -3.00 10.58
N THR A 4 0.86 -4.10 11.32
CA THR A 4 1.98 -4.94 11.77
C THR A 4 2.73 -5.55 10.58
N LEU A 5 4.05 -5.73 10.76
CA LEU A 5 5.03 -6.27 9.79
C LEU A 5 4.64 -7.59 9.10
N GLN A 6 3.62 -8.29 9.58
CA GLN A 6 3.15 -9.57 9.04
C GLN A 6 2.39 -9.47 7.71
N ASN A 7 2.24 -8.26 7.16
CA ASN A 7 1.66 -8.11 5.83
C ASN A 7 2.77 -8.25 4.78
N PRO A 8 2.78 -9.31 3.94
CA PRO A 8 3.79 -9.49 2.88
C PRO A 8 3.82 -8.32 1.88
N GLN A 9 2.79 -7.48 1.87
CA GLN A 9 2.72 -6.28 1.04
C GLN A 9 3.56 -5.11 1.58
N LEU A 10 4.08 -5.21 2.81
CA LEU A 10 4.93 -4.18 3.43
C LEU A 10 6.43 -4.43 3.22
N ILE A 11 6.82 -5.47 2.47
CA ILE A 11 8.24 -5.82 2.24
C ILE A 11 9.03 -4.62 1.69
N GLN A 12 8.43 -3.83 0.80
CA GLN A 12 9.09 -2.64 0.21
C GLN A 12 9.37 -1.54 1.25
N CYS A 13 8.52 -1.40 2.27
CA CYS A 13 8.68 -0.39 3.33
C CYS A 13 9.26 -0.98 4.62
N ALA A 14 9.68 -2.25 4.63
CA ALA A 14 10.05 -2.99 5.84
C ALA A 14 11.16 -2.29 6.65
N GLN A 15 12.16 -1.73 5.97
CA GLN A 15 13.27 -1.02 6.62
C GLN A 15 12.79 0.24 7.37
N ILE A 16 11.85 0.99 6.80
CA ILE A 16 11.30 2.20 7.42
C ILE A 16 10.40 1.82 8.61
N ILE A 17 9.65 0.73 8.48
CA ILE A 17 8.81 0.21 9.57
C ILE A 17 9.69 -0.25 10.75
N GLU A 18 10.76 -0.98 10.47
CA GLU A 18 11.71 -1.42 11.51
C GLU A 18 12.36 -0.22 12.21
N ALA A 19 12.77 0.81 11.45
CA ALA A 19 13.30 2.05 12.01
C ALA A 19 12.28 2.79 12.89
N LEU A 20 11.02 2.88 12.45
CA LEU A 20 9.93 3.48 13.21
C LEU A 20 9.63 2.70 14.49
N GLU A 21 9.60 1.37 14.41
CA GLU A 21 9.43 0.49 15.58
C GLU A 21 10.58 0.65 16.58
N LYS A 22 11.82 0.74 16.10
CA LYS A 22 13.00 1.01 16.94
C LYS A 22 12.86 2.36 17.64
N CYS A 23 12.46 3.41 16.92
CA CYS A 23 12.19 4.73 17.51
C CYS A 23 11.11 4.67 18.61
N HIS A 24 10.01 3.96 18.35
CA HIS A 24 8.94 3.77 19.34
C HIS A 24 9.36 2.96 20.57
N LYS A 25 10.27 1.98 20.41
CA LYS A 25 10.82 1.16 21.50
C LYS A 25 11.79 1.95 22.37
N GLU A 26 12.69 2.72 21.76
CA GLU A 26 13.68 3.55 22.45
C GLU A 26 13.05 4.76 23.15
N ARG A 27 11.99 5.33 22.57
CA ARG A 27 11.36 6.59 23.01
C ARG A 27 9.89 6.40 23.36
N THR A 28 9.61 5.47 24.27
CA THR A 28 8.26 5.06 24.66
C THR A 28 7.35 6.21 25.11
N TRP A 29 7.88 7.24 25.77
CA TRP A 29 7.12 8.44 26.14
C TRP A 29 7.20 9.54 25.07
N ALA A 30 8.38 9.79 24.51
CA ALA A 30 8.58 10.88 23.54
C ALA A 30 7.90 10.61 22.18
N LYS A 31 7.55 9.35 21.85
CA LYS A 31 6.74 9.02 20.67
C LYS A 31 5.37 9.72 20.67
N PHE A 32 4.78 9.97 21.85
CA PHE A 32 3.50 10.67 21.98
C PHE A 32 3.62 12.17 21.71
N PHE A 33 4.82 12.73 21.83
CA PHE A 33 5.13 14.13 21.54
C PHE A 33 5.68 14.32 20.12
N GLY A 34 5.62 13.30 19.26
CA GLY A 34 6.03 13.40 17.85
C GLY A 34 7.52 13.20 17.59
N ALA A 35 8.29 12.66 18.53
CA ALA A 35 9.74 12.43 18.37
C ALA A 35 10.11 11.46 17.23
N CYS A 36 9.14 10.74 16.67
CA CYS A 36 9.33 9.80 15.55
C CYS A 36 8.58 10.24 14.27
N ASN A 37 8.15 11.51 14.18
CA ASN A 37 7.32 11.99 13.07
C ASN A 37 8.02 11.92 11.71
N ASP A 38 9.33 12.13 11.65
CA ASP A 38 10.08 12.07 10.38
C ASP A 38 10.05 10.66 9.78
N LEU A 39 10.29 9.64 10.61
CA LEU A 39 10.18 8.23 10.21
C LEU A 39 8.75 7.87 9.82
N LYS A 40 7.76 8.44 10.51
CA LYS A 40 6.34 8.26 10.18
C LYS A 40 5.99 8.89 8.82
N LEU A 41 6.52 10.06 8.51
CA LEU A 41 6.33 10.73 7.22
C LEU A 41 6.93 9.88 6.09
N GLN A 42 8.18 9.43 6.25
CA GLN A 42 8.83 8.53 5.29
C GLN A 42 8.03 7.24 5.07
N LEU A 43 7.46 6.68 6.14
CA LEU A 43 6.62 5.50 6.02
C LEU A 43 5.34 5.80 5.22
N ASN A 44 4.69 6.93 5.48
CA ASN A 44 3.50 7.33 4.74
C ASN A 44 3.77 7.52 3.24
N ASP A 45 4.91 8.12 2.89
CA ASP A 45 5.29 8.32 1.50
C ASP A 45 5.52 6.97 0.81
N CYS A 46 6.26 6.07 1.44
CA CYS A 46 6.48 4.71 0.93
C CYS A 46 5.16 3.96 0.69
N LEU A 47 4.23 4.00 1.65
CA LEU A 47 2.92 3.35 1.54
C LEU A 47 2.05 3.99 0.46
N THR A 48 2.19 5.30 0.24
CA THR A 48 1.46 6.02 -0.82
C THR A 48 1.91 5.55 -2.20
N GLU A 49 3.20 5.34 -2.39
CA GLU A 49 3.74 4.82 -3.66
C GLU A 49 3.32 3.36 -3.90
N ASP A 50 3.37 2.49 -2.88
CA ASP A 50 2.86 1.12 -3.00
C ASP A 50 1.36 1.12 -3.38
N TYR A 51 0.58 1.96 -2.72
CA TYR A 51 -0.84 2.09 -3.02
C TYR A 51 -1.10 2.55 -4.46
N LYS A 52 -0.32 3.52 -4.97
CA LYS A 52 -0.42 3.97 -6.37
C LYS A 52 -0.08 2.86 -7.35
N ALA A 53 1.00 2.11 -7.11
CA ALA A 53 1.42 1.00 -7.96
C ALA A 53 0.31 -0.08 -8.04
N ARG A 54 -0.27 -0.44 -6.89
CA ARG A 54 -1.37 -1.42 -6.82
C ARG A 54 -2.64 -0.91 -7.49
N ARG A 55 -2.97 0.37 -7.30
CA ARG A 55 -4.11 1.01 -7.97
C ARG A 55 -3.95 0.94 -9.50
N ALA A 56 -2.74 1.14 -10.02
CA ALA A 56 -2.47 1.05 -11.45
C ALA A 56 -2.69 -0.37 -12.00
N VAL A 57 -2.18 -1.40 -11.30
CA VAL A 57 -2.39 -2.82 -11.66
C VAL A 57 -3.88 -3.16 -11.64
N ASN A 58 -4.58 -2.84 -10.54
CA ASN A 58 -6.01 -3.10 -10.43
C ASN A 58 -6.84 -2.39 -11.50
N ALA A 59 -6.44 -1.16 -11.89
CA ALA A 59 -7.10 -0.43 -12.97
C ALA A 59 -6.87 -1.10 -14.33
N ALA A 60 -5.67 -1.63 -14.59
CA ALA A 60 -5.37 -2.40 -15.80
C ALA A 60 -6.22 -3.69 -15.86
N ASP A 61 -6.25 -4.45 -14.77
CA ASP A 61 -7.04 -5.67 -14.66
C ASP A 61 -8.55 -5.42 -14.82
N ALA A 62 -9.05 -4.35 -14.20
CA ALA A 62 -10.45 -3.95 -14.33
C ALA A 62 -10.81 -3.59 -15.79
N ARG A 63 -9.93 -2.88 -16.50
CA ARG A 63 -10.12 -2.59 -17.93
C ARG A 63 -10.12 -3.87 -18.76
N ALA A 64 -9.16 -4.77 -18.54
CA ALA A 64 -9.08 -6.04 -19.27
C ALA A 64 -10.29 -6.97 -18.99
N ARG A 65 -10.86 -6.91 -17.78
CA ARG A 65 -12.11 -7.64 -17.47
C ARG A 65 -13.32 -7.02 -18.16
N ARG A 66 -13.40 -5.68 -18.23
CA ARG A 66 -14.48 -4.97 -18.93
C ARG A 66 -14.45 -5.24 -20.43
N GLN A 67 -13.28 -5.19 -21.07
CA GLN A 67 -13.12 -5.50 -22.50
C GLN A 67 -13.59 -6.92 -22.82
N ARG A 68 -13.12 -7.92 -22.07
CA ARG A 68 -13.56 -9.31 -22.25
C ARG A 68 -15.06 -9.50 -22.05
N ALA A 69 -15.64 -8.82 -21.06
CA ALA A 69 -17.08 -8.87 -20.83
C ALA A 69 -17.84 -8.27 -22.03
N GLU A 70 -17.42 -7.10 -22.52
CA GLU A 70 -18.01 -6.43 -23.68
C GLU A 70 -17.89 -7.26 -24.96
N GLU A 71 -16.73 -7.85 -25.23
CA GLU A 71 -16.53 -8.80 -26.33
C GLU A 71 -17.50 -9.99 -26.23
N THR A 72 -17.64 -10.58 -25.04
CA THR A 72 -18.56 -11.70 -24.81
C THR A 72 -20.02 -11.29 -25.04
N TRP A 73 -20.43 -10.10 -24.58
CA TRP A 73 -21.79 -9.59 -24.81
C TRP A 73 -22.07 -9.35 -26.29
N ASN A 74 -21.13 -8.72 -27.01
CA ASN A 74 -21.26 -8.48 -28.44
C ASN A 74 -21.34 -9.79 -29.24
N GLU A 75 -20.57 -10.81 -28.88
CA GLU A 75 -20.64 -12.14 -29.51
C GLU A 75 -21.99 -12.84 -29.28
N LEU A 76 -22.62 -12.63 -28.12
CA LEU A 76 -23.94 -13.17 -27.80
C LEU A 76 -25.05 -12.44 -28.57
N ASP A 77 -24.96 -11.12 -28.71
CA ASP A 77 -25.96 -10.30 -29.42
C ASP A 77 -25.90 -10.48 -30.95
N LEU A 78 -24.77 -10.95 -31.49
CA LEU A 78 -24.58 -11.21 -32.94
C LEU A 78 -24.97 -12.63 -33.38
N LYS A 79 -25.37 -13.52 -32.46
CA LYS A 79 -25.85 -14.89 -32.75
C LYS A 79 -27.37 -14.98 -32.67
#